data_AF-A0A258DB99-F1
#
_entry.id   AF-A0A258DB99-F1
#
_cell.length_a   1.000
_cell.length_b   1.000
_cell.length_c   1.000
_cell.angle_alpha   90.00
_cell.angle_beta   90.00
_cell.angle_gamma   90.00
#
_symmetry.space_group_name_H-M   'P 1'
#
loop_
_entity.id
_entity.type
_entity.pdbx_description
1 polymer ?
#
loop_
_entity_poly.entity_id
_entity_poly.type
_entity_poly.pdbx_seq_one_letter_code
_entity_poly.pdbx_strand_id
1 'polypeptide(L)' 'MTDTPTPETDAAPEVPGAAPGKTLSPAARRALEEAAVRRAAEAALSLPLEEGGRDGPEPTRFGDWEKKGVAVDF' A
#
# COMPACT_ATOMS: atom_id res chain seq x y z
N MET A 1 13.29 40.43 14.80
CA MET A 1 12.88 39.04 15.08
C MET A 1 11.42 38.91 14.71
N THR A 2 11.15 38.45 13.49
CA THR A 2 9.78 38.09 13.07
C THR A 2 9.59 36.62 13.42
N ASP A 3 8.95 36.36 14.55
CA ASP A 3 8.39 35.05 14.87
C ASP A 3 7.29 34.73 13.86
N THR A 4 7.56 33.79 12.96
CA THR A 4 6.54 33.18 12.12
C THR A 4 5.88 32.07 12.95
N PRO A 5 4.57 32.13 13.24
CA PRO A 5 3.91 31.01 13.88
C PRO A 5 3.86 29.84 12.89
N THR A 6 4.57 28.77 13.24
CA THR A 6 4.43 27.44 12.63
C THR A 6 2.94 27.06 12.61
N PRO A 7 2.35 26.64 11.48
CA PRO A 7 1.01 26.08 11.53
C PRO A 7 1.11 24.76 12.29
N GLU A 8 0.58 24.75 13.52
CA GLU A 8 0.36 23.53 14.29
C GLU A 8 -0.44 22.58 13.41
N THR A 9 0.27 21.58 12.88
CA THR A 9 -0.32 20.48 12.14
C THR A 9 -1.08 19.68 13.18
N ASP A 10 -2.38 19.91 13.24
CA ASP A 10 -3.34 19.09 13.97
C ASP A 10 -2.99 17.63 13.69
N ALA A 11 -2.45 16.95 14.71
CA ALA A 11 -1.99 15.59 14.64
C ALA A 11 -3.21 14.67 14.53
N ALA A 12 -3.82 14.67 13.35
CA ALA A 12 -4.80 13.69 12.96
C ALA A 12 -4.16 12.30 13.18
N PRO A 13 -4.90 11.32 13.72
CA PRO A 13 -4.35 10.00 14.00
C PRO A 13 -3.67 9.45 12.75
N GLU A 14 -2.47 8.91 12.96
CA GLU A 14 -1.70 8.24 11.92
C GLU A 14 -2.43 6.97 11.48
N VAL A 15 -3.34 7.10 10.52
CA VAL A 15 -4.00 5.95 9.91
C VAL A 15 -3.00 5.26 8.97
N PRO A 16 -2.75 3.93 9.07
CA PRO A 16 -1.78 3.24 8.24
C PRO A 16 -2.07 3.40 6.74
N GLY A 17 -1.13 4.01 6.01
CA GLY A 17 -1.26 4.30 4.58
C GLY A 17 -1.78 5.71 4.23
N ALA A 18 -2.01 6.56 5.23
CA ALA A 18 -2.26 7.99 5.00
C ALA A 18 -0.99 8.75 4.59
N ALA A 19 -1.13 9.71 3.67
CA ALA A 19 -0.03 10.61 3.34
C ALA A 19 0.17 11.66 4.45
N PRO A 20 1.43 11.96 4.85
CA PRO A 20 1.70 12.94 5.92
C PRO A 20 1.10 14.32 5.62
N GLY A 21 0.57 14.95 6.67
CA GLY A 21 0.06 16.33 6.63
C GLY A 21 -1.25 16.52 5.86
N LYS A 22 -1.97 15.44 5.50
CA LYS A 22 -3.30 15.55 4.89
C LYS A 22 -4.38 15.44 5.95
N THR A 23 -5.26 16.43 6.02
CA THR A 23 -6.51 16.34 6.79
C THR A 23 -7.41 15.28 6.14
N LEU A 24 -7.68 14.20 6.86
CA LEU A 24 -8.53 13.11 6.38
C LEU A 24 -10.00 13.38 6.71
N SER A 25 -10.89 13.20 5.73
CA SER A 25 -12.32 13.15 5.99
C SER A 25 -12.68 11.88 6.81
N PRO A 26 -13.81 11.86 7.53
CA PRO A 26 -14.24 10.67 8.26
C PRO A 26 -14.38 9.42 7.36
N ALA A 27 -14.82 9.61 6.12
CA ALA A 27 -14.92 8.53 5.14
C ALA A 27 -13.53 8.01 4.71
N ALA A 28 -12.57 8.91 4.47
CA ALA A 28 -11.21 8.53 4.09
C ALA A 28 -10.51 7.75 5.21
N ARG A 29 -10.70 8.16 6.47
CA ARG A 29 -10.18 7.42 7.63
C ARG A 29 -10.72 5.98 7.68
N ARG A 30 -12.04 5.80 7.58
CA ARG A 30 -12.66 4.46 7.58
C ARG A 30 -12.15 3.59 6.44
N ALA A 31 -12.02 4.14 5.23
CA ALA A 31 -11.51 3.39 4.08
C ALA A 31 -10.07 2.89 4.30
N LEU A 32 -9.20 3.73 4.86
CA LEU A 32 -7.82 3.35 5.18
C LEU A 32 -7.75 2.32 6.31
N GLU A 33 -8.59 2.45 7.34
CA GLU A 33 -8.71 1.47 8.42
C GLU A 33 -9.16 0.10 7.89
N GLU A 34 -10.20 0.04 7.05
CA GLU A 34 -10.63 -1.21 6.42
C GLU A 34 -9.53 -1.81 5.53
N ALA A 35 -8.83 -0.99 4.76
CA ALA A 35 -7.71 -1.45 3.92
C ALA A 35 -6.55 -1.97 4.78
N ALA A 36 -6.29 -1.38 5.95
CA ALA A 36 -5.30 -1.89 6.90
C ALA A 36 -5.74 -3.25 7.46
N VAL A 37 -7.02 -3.42 7.81
CA VAL A 37 -7.57 -4.71 8.28
C VAL A 37 -7.47 -5.78 7.19
N ARG A 38 -7.81 -5.47 5.94
CA ARG A 38 -7.67 -6.42 4.81
C ARG A 38 -6.22 -6.87 4.62
N ARG A 39 -5.27 -5.92 4.60
CA ARG A 39 -3.83 -6.23 4.48
C ARG A 39 -3.31 -7.09 5.63
N ALA A 40 -3.75 -6.82 6.85
CA ALA A 40 -3.38 -7.64 8.01
C ALA A 40 -3.92 -9.08 7.91
N ALA A 41 -5.14 -9.25 7.36
CA ALA A 41 -5.73 -10.57 7.12
C ALA A 41 -5.02 -11.34 5.98
N GLU A 42 -4.62 -10.65 4.91
CA GLU A 42 -3.84 -11.23 3.81
C GLU A 42 -2.42 -11.62 4.26
N ALA A 43 -1.75 -10.77 5.03
CA ALA A 43 -0.41 -11.06 5.58
C ALA A 43 -0.40 -12.23 6.58
N ALA A 44 -1.55 -12.58 7.17
CA ALA A 44 -1.69 -13.76 8.02
C ALA A 44 -1.65 -15.08 7.23
N LEU A 45 -1.79 -15.04 5.90
CA LEU A 45 -1.52 -16.18 5.04
C LEU A 45 0.01 -16.30 4.88
N SER A 46 0.66 -17.05 5.79
CA SER A 46 2.08 -17.40 5.63
C SER A 46 2.25 -18.42 4.51
N LEU A 47 2.02 -18.00 3.27
CA LEU A 47 2.33 -18.79 2.11
C LEU A 47 3.87 -18.89 2.01
N PRO A 48 4.42 -20.07 1.73
CA PRO A 48 5.84 -20.19 1.46
C PRO A 48 6.21 -19.26 0.30
N LEU A 49 7.38 -18.62 0.41
CA LEU A 49 7.91 -17.81 -0.67
C LEU A 49 8.06 -18.70 -1.91
N GLU A 50 7.55 -18.24 -3.05
CA GLU A 50 7.78 -18.92 -4.32
C GLU A 50 9.24 -18.72 -4.72
N GLU A 51 10.05 -19.78 -4.59
CA GLU A 51 11.45 -19.74 -5.01
C GLU A 51 11.57 -19.93 -6.53
N GLY A 52 12.31 -19.05 -7.20
CA GLY A 52 12.54 -19.11 -8.65
C GLY A 52 11.41 -18.56 -9.52
N GLY A 53 10.28 -18.13 -8.93
CA GLY A 53 9.19 -17.44 -9.62
C GLY A 53 9.45 -15.93 -9.80
N ARG A 54 8.71 -15.30 -10.73
CA ARG A 54 8.67 -13.83 -10.81
C ARG A 54 7.92 -13.26 -9.60
N ASP A 55 8.37 -12.11 -9.11
CA ASP A 55 7.60 -11.33 -8.15
C ASP A 55 6.22 -11.00 -8.72
N GLY A 56 5.20 -11.17 -7.88
CA GLY A 56 3.82 -10.84 -8.20
C GLY A 56 2.98 -12.03 -8.62
N PRO A 57 1.74 -11.77 -9.07
CA PRO A 57 0.78 -12.81 -9.36
C PRO A 57 1.19 -13.61 -10.61
N GLU A 58 0.95 -14.93 -10.55
CA GLU A 58 1.40 -15.91 -11.54
C GLU A 58 1.01 -15.49 -12.99
N PRO A 59 1.98 -15.36 -13.93
CA PRO A 59 1.73 -14.87 -15.28
C PRO A 59 0.67 -15.64 -16.07
N THR A 60 0.56 -16.96 -15.88
CA THR A 60 -0.47 -17.79 -16.56
C THR A 60 -1.88 -17.42 -16.11
N ARG A 61 -2.06 -17.02 -14.85
CA ARG A 61 -3.37 -16.57 -14.32
C ARG A 61 -3.77 -15.17 -14.77
N PHE A 62 -2.81 -14.27 -14.99
CA PHE A 62 -3.10 -12.84 -15.21
C PHE A 62 -2.64 -12.30 -16.58
N GLY A 63 -2.05 -13.13 -17.43
CA GLY A 63 -1.65 -12.77 -18.78
C GLY A 63 -0.40 -11.87 -18.87
N ASP A 64 0.33 -11.67 -17.76
CA ASP A 64 1.55 -10.84 -17.70
C ASP A 64 2.81 -11.62 -18.11
N TRP A 65 2.77 -12.17 -19.33
CA TRP A 65 3.89 -12.91 -19.92
C TRP A 65 5.03 -12.01 -20.39
N GLU A 66 4.88 -10.70 -20.27
CA GLU A 66 5.87 -9.74 -20.76
C GLU A 66 6.80 -9.26 -19.63
N LYS A 67 8.08 -9.12 -19.96
CA LYS A 67 9.05 -8.38 -19.15
C LYS A 67 9.73 -7.35 -20.03
N LYS A 68 9.50 -6.05 -19.76
CA LYS A 68 10.04 -4.95 -20.58
C LYS A 68 9.68 -5.08 -22.07
N GLY A 69 8.46 -5.54 -22.38
CA GLY A 69 7.97 -5.69 -23.76
C GLY A 69 8.49 -6.92 -24.51
N VAL A 70 9.10 -7.87 -23.81
CA VAL A 70 9.52 -9.16 -24.36
C VAL A 70 8.69 -10.25 -23.72
N ALA A 71 8.06 -11.11 -24.51
CA ALA A 71 7.42 -12.32 -24.01
C ALA A 71 8.49 -13.27 -23.46
N VAL A 72 8.36 -13.64 -22.19
CA VAL A 72 9.30 -14.51 -21.48
C VAL A 72 8.56 -15.75 -21.00
N ASP A 73 9.12 -16.92 -21.31
CA ASP A 73 8.65 -18.23 -20.87
C ASP A 73 9.75 -18.85 -19.99
N PHE A 74 9.36 -19.25 -18.77
CA PHE A 74 10.17 -19.78 -17.64
C PHE A 74 11.53 -19.12 -17.36
#